data_AF-A0A960K0N8-F1
#
_entry.id   AF-A0A960K0N8-F1
#
_cell.length_a   1.000
_cell.length_b   1.000
_cell.length_c   1.000
_cell.angle_alpha   90.00
_cell.angle_beta   90.00
_cell.angle_gamma   90.00
#
_symmetry.space_group_name_H-M   'P 1'
#
loop_
_entity.id
_entity.type
_entity.pdbx_description
1 polymer ?
#
loop_
_entity_poly.entity_id
_entity_poly.type
_entity_poly.pdbx_seq_one_letter_code
_entity_poly.pdbx_strand_id
1 'polypeptide(L)'
;VRIGRHPFLGYGPGFVAALKPGPHNQFLKVWMDLGLPGLLFFCAVLAAAAAVFLSRGSLVGLVAVGFLSLKAMFSHNMLDDRTALLLLGLLLSVTLTTKGDETEEASIRLRKSNP
;
A
#
# COMPACT_ATOMS: atom_id res chain seq x y z
N VAL A 1 -1.60 23.45 -14.26
CA VAL A 1 -0.23 22.95 -13.97
C VAL A 1 0.08 21.80 -14.92
N ARG A 2 1.31 21.68 -15.43
CA ARG A 2 1.72 20.60 -16.36
C ARG A 2 2.85 19.79 -15.75
N ILE A 3 2.61 18.50 -15.49
CA ILE A 3 3.58 17.55 -14.91
C ILE A 3 4.92 17.53 -15.67
N GLY A 4 4.89 17.84 -16.98
CA GLY A 4 6.09 17.91 -17.81
C GLY A 4 7.14 18.97 -17.45
N ARG A 5 6.87 19.92 -16.54
CA ARG A 5 7.90 20.91 -16.13
C ARG A 5 8.83 20.40 -15.03
N HIS A 6 8.34 19.58 -14.10
CA HIS A 6 9.14 19.01 -13.02
C HIS A 6 8.76 17.54 -12.78
N PRO A 7 9.00 16.64 -13.76
CA PRO A 7 8.55 15.25 -13.66
C PRO A 7 9.33 14.43 -12.63
N PHE A 8 10.59 14.77 -12.36
CA PHE A 8 11.47 13.99 -11.49
C PHE A 8 11.36 14.36 -10.02
N LEU A 9 11.38 15.65 -9.69
CA LEU A 9 11.36 16.13 -8.30
C LEU A 9 9.96 16.61 -7.85
N GLY A 10 9.02 16.76 -8.79
CA GLY A 10 7.74 17.40 -8.49
C GLY A 10 7.89 18.91 -8.24
N TYR A 11 6.84 19.50 -7.69
CA TYR A 11 6.74 20.91 -7.34
C TYR A 11 6.97 21.18 -5.85
N GLY A 12 7.23 20.13 -5.06
CA GLY A 12 7.45 20.20 -3.62
C GLY A 12 6.25 19.69 -2.81
N PRO A 13 6.49 19.21 -1.58
CA PRO A 13 5.44 18.68 -0.71
C PRO A 13 4.33 19.71 -0.46
N GLY A 14 3.08 19.30 -0.62
CA GLY A 14 1.91 20.15 -0.37
C GLY A 14 1.58 21.15 -1.48
N PHE A 15 2.32 21.14 -2.61
CA PHE A 15 1.99 21.95 -3.77
C PHE A 15 0.57 21.67 -4.28
N VAL A 16 0.17 20.40 -4.32
CA VAL A 16 -1.17 19.99 -4.73
C VAL A 16 -2.26 20.43 -3.75
N ALA A 17 -1.96 20.57 -2.46
CA ALA A 17 -2.93 21.06 -1.47
C ALA A 17 -3.28 22.54 -1.68
N ALA A 18 -2.41 23.31 -2.34
CA ALA A 18 -2.67 24.69 -2.73
C ALA A 18 -3.48 24.82 -4.04
N LEU A 19 -3.64 23.74 -4.81
CA LEU A 19 -4.41 23.73 -6.06
C LEU A 19 -5.89 23.45 -5.76
N LYS A 20 -6.77 24.38 -6.16
CA LYS A 20 -8.23 24.21 -6.11
C LYS A 20 -8.85 24.41 -7.50
N PRO A 21 -9.46 23.38 -8.12
CA PRO A 21 -9.55 21.99 -7.65
C PRO A 21 -8.21 21.24 -7.79
N GLY A 22 -7.91 20.41 -6.80
CA GLY A 22 -6.79 19.47 -6.86
C GLY A 22 -7.11 18.27 -7.78
N PRO A 23 -6.10 17.48 -8.19
CA PRO A 23 -6.31 16.28 -8.98
C PRO A 23 -7.12 15.24 -8.18
N HIS A 24 -8.05 14.55 -8.82
CA HIS A 24 -8.83 13.45 -8.20
C HIS A 24 -8.09 12.10 -8.19
N ASN A 25 -6.77 12.12 -8.36
CA ASN A 25 -5.97 10.90 -8.49
C ASN A 25 -4.76 11.01 -7.55
N GLN A 26 -4.68 10.13 -6.56
CA GLN A 26 -3.61 10.08 -5.57
C GLN A 26 -2.24 9.90 -6.23
N PHE A 27 -2.14 9.07 -7.26
CA PHE A 27 -0.88 8.86 -7.98
C PHE A 27 -0.40 10.15 -8.63
N LEU A 28 -1.33 10.92 -9.18
CA LEU A 28 -1.03 12.23 -9.75
C LEU A 28 -0.65 13.25 -8.67
N LYS A 29 -1.34 13.25 -7.52
CA LYS A 29 -0.99 14.08 -6.37
C LYS A 29 0.44 13.79 -5.91
N VAL A 30 0.75 12.52 -5.65
CA VAL A 30 2.08 12.08 -5.20
C VAL A 30 3.15 12.42 -6.25
N TRP A 31 2.87 12.22 -7.53
CA TRP A 31 3.81 12.58 -8.59
C TRP A 31 4.05 14.09 -8.68
N MET A 32 3.00 14.90 -8.55
CA MET A 32 3.15 16.35 -8.57
C MET A 32 3.86 16.90 -7.33
N ASP A 33 3.67 16.31 -6.15
CA ASP A 33 4.30 16.77 -4.91
C ASP A 33 5.75 16.27 -4.76
N LEU A 34 5.98 14.98 -5.03
CA LEU A 34 7.22 14.27 -4.71
C LEU A 34 7.97 13.76 -5.95
N GLY A 35 7.44 14.00 -7.14
CA GLY A 35 8.05 13.55 -8.38
C GLY A 35 7.98 12.04 -8.59
N LEU A 36 8.78 11.58 -9.55
CA LEU A 36 8.87 10.16 -9.91
C LEU A 36 9.29 9.25 -8.73
N PRO A 37 10.26 9.62 -7.87
CA PRO A 37 10.64 8.79 -6.73
C PRO A 37 9.49 8.56 -5.75
N GLY A 38 8.69 9.59 -5.45
CA GLY A 38 7.53 9.45 -4.57
C GLY A 38 6.46 8.55 -5.18
N LEU A 39 6.21 8.67 -6.49
CA LEU A 39 5.28 7.80 -7.20
C LEU A 39 5.75 6.33 -7.19
N LEU A 40 7.03 6.10 -7.47
CA LEU A 40 7.61 4.76 -7.46
C LEU A 40 7.55 4.14 -6.07
N PHE A 41 7.85 4.91 -5.02
CA PHE A 41 7.75 4.43 -3.64
C PHE A 41 6.30 4.08 -3.27
N PHE A 42 5.34 4.93 -3.65
CA PHE A 42 3.93 4.66 -3.41
C PHE A 42 3.46 3.37 -4.11
N CYS A 43 3.83 3.19 -5.38
CA CYS A 43 3.56 1.95 -6.11
C CYS A 43 4.26 0.74 -5.48
N ALA A 44 5.50 0.89 -5.03
CA ALA A 44 6.26 -0.18 -4.39
C ALA A 44 5.62 -0.64 -3.09
N VAL A 45 5.07 0.27 -2.28
CA VAL A 45 4.34 -0.10 -1.04
C VAL A 45 3.09 -0.91 -1.36
N LEU A 46 2.28 -0.48 -2.33
CA LEU A 46 1.08 -1.22 -2.76
C LEU A 46 1.44 -2.59 -3.34
N ALA A 47 2.48 -2.65 -4.17
CA ALA A 47 2.98 -3.89 -4.76
C ALA A 47 3.54 -4.85 -3.70
N ALA A 48 4.29 -4.33 -2.72
CA ALA A 48 4.82 -5.12 -1.61
C ALA A 48 3.68 -5.70 -0.75
N ALA A 49 2.67 -4.89 -0.43
CA ALA A 49 1.49 -5.36 0.29
C ALA A 49 0.76 -6.47 -0.48
N ALA A 50 0.52 -6.27 -1.78
CA ALA A 50 -0.08 -7.29 -2.65
C ALA A 50 0.77 -8.57 -2.70
N ALA A 51 2.09 -8.44 -2.82
CA ALA A 51 3.02 -9.58 -2.84
C ALA A 51 2.99 -10.37 -1.52
N VAL A 52 2.92 -9.67 -0.37
CA VAL A 52 2.74 -10.32 0.94
C VAL A 52 1.44 -11.10 0.96
N PHE A 53 0.30 -10.48 0.62
CA PHE A 53 -0.99 -11.18 0.62
C PHE A 53 -1.05 -12.35 -0.36
N LEU A 54 -0.44 -12.20 -1.55
CA LEU A 54 -0.35 -13.26 -2.54
C LEU A 54 0.49 -14.44 -2.05
N SER A 55 1.67 -14.16 -1.48
CA SER A 55 2.57 -15.19 -0.92
C SER A 55 1.98 -15.93 0.30
N ARG A 56 0.89 -15.39 0.86
CA ARG A 56 0.20 -15.89 2.05
C ARG A 56 -1.21 -16.39 1.73
N GLY A 57 -1.62 -16.38 0.46
CA GLY A 57 -2.94 -16.84 0.02
C GLY A 57 -4.12 -16.03 0.57
N SER A 58 -3.89 -14.81 1.06
CA SER A 58 -4.93 -14.00 1.70
C SER A 58 -5.76 -13.26 0.64
N LEU A 59 -6.87 -13.86 0.22
CA LEU A 59 -7.82 -13.22 -0.70
C LEU A 59 -8.38 -11.91 -0.13
N VAL A 60 -8.66 -11.87 1.18
CA VAL A 60 -9.16 -10.67 1.86
C VAL A 60 -8.14 -9.52 1.75
N GLY A 61 -6.86 -9.81 1.98
CA GLY A 61 -5.79 -8.83 1.84
C GLY A 61 -5.62 -8.34 0.39
N LEU A 62 -5.71 -9.24 -0.58
CA LEU A 62 -5.65 -8.88 -2.00
C LEU A 62 -6.83 -7.98 -2.42
N VAL A 63 -8.05 -8.30 -1.98
CA VAL A 63 -9.24 -7.47 -2.24
C VAL A 63 -9.08 -6.09 -1.60
N ALA A 64 -8.56 -6.03 -0.36
CA ALA A 64 -8.30 -4.76 0.32
C ALA A 64 -7.28 -3.90 -0.44
N VAL A 65 -6.15 -4.46 -0.89
CA VAL A 65 -5.16 -3.71 -1.69
C VAL A 65 -5.73 -3.29 -3.04
N GLY A 66 -6.50 -4.15 -3.70
CA GLY A 66 -7.18 -3.81 -4.95
C GLY A 66 -8.15 -2.65 -4.78
N PHE A 67 -8.99 -2.71 -3.74
CA PHE A 67 -9.92 -1.64 -3.39
C PHE A 67 -9.20 -0.33 -3.07
N LEU A 68 -8.12 -0.37 -2.28
CA LEU A 68 -7.32 0.81 -1.97
C LEU A 68 -6.66 1.41 -3.22
N SER A 69 -6.15 0.57 -4.11
CA SER A 69 -5.54 1.00 -5.38
C SER A 69 -6.58 1.68 -6.28
N LEU A 70 -7.80 1.13 -6.35
CA LEU A 70 -8.91 1.74 -7.08
C LEU A 70 -9.33 3.06 -6.44
N LYS A 71 -9.46 3.11 -5.10
CA LYS A 71 -9.75 4.34 -4.37
C LYS A 71 -8.67 5.40 -4.60
N ALA A 72 -7.40 5.02 -4.68
CA ALA A 72 -6.29 5.91 -5.00
C ALA A 72 -6.35 6.49 -6.43
N MET A 73 -6.96 5.78 -7.39
CA MET A 73 -7.16 6.31 -8.75
C MET A 73 -8.20 7.43 -8.81
N PHE A 74 -9.21 7.39 -7.92
CA PHE A 74 -10.36 8.31 -7.93
C PHE A 74 -10.43 9.27 -6.74
N SER A 75 -9.50 9.18 -5.79
CA SER A 75 -9.43 10.05 -4.61
C SER A 75 -8.01 10.55 -4.37
N HIS A 76 -7.87 11.79 -3.94
CA HIS A 76 -6.60 12.39 -3.50
C HIS A 76 -6.43 12.46 -1.98
N ASN A 77 -7.39 11.87 -1.25
CA ASN A 77 -7.43 11.82 0.20
C ASN A 77 -7.17 10.41 0.73
N MET A 78 -6.76 9.47 -0.11
CA MET A 78 -6.56 8.08 0.31
C MET A 78 -5.45 7.97 1.37
N LEU A 79 -4.37 8.73 1.21
CA LEU A 79 -3.29 8.81 2.21
C LEU A 79 -3.67 9.61 3.45
N ASP A 80 -4.66 10.48 3.35
CA ASP A 80 -5.15 11.30 4.48
C ASP A 80 -6.23 10.54 5.29
N ASP A 81 -6.78 9.46 4.71
CA ASP A 81 -7.76 8.57 5.34
C ASP A 81 -7.05 7.56 6.26
N ARG A 82 -7.00 7.92 7.55
CA ARG A 82 -6.42 7.08 8.61
C ARG A 82 -7.05 5.68 8.67
N THR A 83 -8.34 5.57 8.37
CA THR A 83 -9.07 4.29 8.43
C THR A 83 -8.52 3.31 7.40
N ALA A 84 -8.29 3.79 6.18
CA ALA A 84 -7.72 3.01 5.09
C ALA A 84 -6.32 2.47 5.45
N LEU A 85 -5.46 3.33 6.01
CA LEU A 85 -4.10 2.96 6.39
C LEU A 85 -4.07 2.00 7.59
N LEU A 86 -4.93 2.22 8.59
CA LEU A 86 -5.06 1.34 9.75
C LEU A 86 -5.55 -0.05 9.35
N LEU A 87 -6.54 -0.13 8.47
CA LEU A 87 -7.03 -1.42 7.95
C LEU A 87 -5.94 -2.16 7.17
N LEU A 88 -5.17 -1.47 6.32
CA LEU A 88 -4.07 -2.08 5.59
C LEU A 88 -2.99 -2.61 6.55
N GLY A 89 -2.59 -1.80 7.54
CA GLY A 89 -1.61 -2.19 8.55
C GLY A 89 -2.06 -3.38 9.39
N LEU A 90 -3.33 -3.39 9.81
CA LEU A 90 -3.92 -4.49 10.56
C LEU A 90 -3.94 -5.79 9.75
N LEU A 91 -4.40 -5.74 8.49
CA LEU A 91 -4.46 -6.91 7.62
C LEU A 91 -3.06 -7.49 7.35
N LEU A 92 -2.06 -6.62 7.12
CA LEU A 92 -0.67 -7.03 6.99
C LEU A 92 -0.17 -7.72 8.26
N SER A 93 -0.41 -7.11 9.43
CA SER A 93 0.01 -7.68 10.72
C SER A 93 -0.60 -9.07 10.94
N VAL A 94 -1.91 -9.21 10.78
CA VAL A 94 -2.60 -10.49 10.96
C VAL A 94 -2.05 -11.55 9.99
N THR A 95 -1.88 -11.20 8.72
CA THR A 95 -1.37 -12.14 7.69
C THR A 95 0.08 -12.58 7.94
N LEU A 96 0.89 -11.71 8.56
CA LEU A 96 2.27 -12.03 8.89
C LEU A 96 2.36 -12.93 10.13
N THR A 97 1.52 -12.70 11.14
CA THR A 97 1.48 -13.50 12.37
C THR A 97 0.95 -14.91 12.14
N THR A 98 -0.14 -15.08 11.38
CA THR A 98 -0.80 -16.40 11.25
C THR A 98 0.08 -17.51 10.67
N LYS A 99 0.98 -17.20 9.72
CA LYS A 99 1.90 -18.23 9.18
C LYS A 99 3.09 -18.52 10.11
N GLY A 100 3.42 -17.65 11.05
CA GLY A 100 4.37 -17.98 12.12
C GLY A 100 3.86 -19.17 12.94
N ASP A 101 2.60 -19.11 13.32
CA ASP A 101 1.94 -20.13 14.15
C ASP A 101 1.84 -21.49 13.43
N GLU A 102 1.51 -21.51 12.13
CA GLU A 102 1.44 -22.75 11.34
C GLU A 102 2.80 -23.45 11.23
N THR A 103 3.89 -22.69 11.08
CA THR A 103 5.24 -23.26 10.99
C THR A 103 5.74 -23.80 12.33
N GLU A 104 5.39 -23.15 13.43
CA GLU A 104 5.76 -23.58 14.77
C GLU A 104 4.99 -24.85 15.16
N GLU A 105 3.67 -24.89 14.94
CA GLU A 105 2.85 -26.08 15.20
C GLU A 105 3.32 -27.30 14.38
N ALA A 106 3.64 -27.13 13.10
CA ALA A 106 4.13 -28.20 12.25
C ALA A 106 5.45 -28.80 12.79
N SER A 107 6.36 -27.95 13.28
CA SER A 107 7.63 -28.40 13.87
C SER A 107 7.44 -29.19 15.18
N ILE A 108 6.50 -28.75 16.03
CA ILE A 108 6.17 -29.44 17.30
C ILE A 108 5.54 -30.80 17.01
N ARG A 109 4.63 -30.90 16.03
CA ARG A 109 4.01 -32.16 15.63
C ARG A 109 5.04 -33.17 15.12
N LEU A 110 5.99 -32.71 14.28
CA LEU A 110 7.08 -33.56 13.78
C LEU A 110 7.99 -34.07 14.89
N ARG A 111 8.29 -33.23 15.91
CA ARG A 111 9.08 -33.64 17.07
C ARG A 111 8.35 -34.66 17.96
N LYS A 112 7.02 -34.58 18.07
CA LYS A 112 6.20 -35.57 18.80
C LYS A 112 6.02 -36.89 18.05
N SER A 113 6.09 -36.90 16.72
CA SER A 113 5.90 -38.11 15.92
C SER A 113 7.16 -38.96 15.74
N ASN A 114 8.33 -38.49 16.18
CA ASN A 114 9.60 -39.21 16.07
C ASN A 114 10.08 -39.59 17.49
N PRO A 115 9.72 -40.78 18.01
CA PRO A 115 10.12 -41.25 19.34
C PRO A 115 11.61 -41.53 19.47
#